data_AF-A0A4R5CDR3-F1
#
_entry.id   AF-A0A4R5CDR3-F1
#
_cell.length_a   1.000
_cell.length_b   1.000
_cell.length_c   1.000
_cell.angle_alpha   90.00
_cell.angle_beta   90.00
_cell.angle_gamma   90.00
#
_symmetry.space_group_name_H-M   'P 1'
#
loop_
_entity.id
_entity.type
_entity.pdbx_description
1 polymer ?
#
loop_
_entity_poly.entity_id
_entity_poly.type
_entity_poly.pdbx_seq_one_letter_code
_entity_poly.pdbx_strand_id
1 'polypeptide(L)'
;MATYDFPPDLLQLQRDWYAADARCQEITASHPPALDVIAGTATVTDEQHTELKRARAERWDLTERLQRHRWWATVDDVLDAKKELRAAAQR
;
A
#
# COMPACT_ATOMS: atom_id res chain seq x y z
N MET A 1 9.76 -15.02 -19.13
CA MET A 1 10.63 -13.82 -19.08
C MET A 1 9.74 -12.65 -18.76
N ALA A 2 10.20 -11.66 -17.98
CA ALA A 2 9.41 -10.45 -17.77
C ALA A 2 9.32 -9.69 -19.09
N THR A 3 8.12 -9.23 -19.44
CA THR A 3 7.87 -8.47 -20.68
C THR A 3 8.45 -7.06 -20.54
N TYR A 4 8.47 -6.54 -19.32
CA TYR A 4 8.96 -5.21 -18.98
C TYR A 4 10.23 -5.25 -18.13
N ASP A 5 11.16 -4.33 -18.43
CA ASP A 5 12.32 -4.04 -17.59
C ASP A 5 12.02 -2.85 -16.67
N PHE A 6 11.72 -3.15 -15.40
CA PHE A 6 11.29 -2.13 -14.44
C PHE A 6 12.49 -1.40 -13.85
N PRO A 7 12.46 -0.06 -13.80
CA PRO A 7 13.43 0.72 -13.06
C PRO A 7 13.51 0.27 -11.58
N PRO A 8 14.72 0.18 -10.99
CA PRO A 8 14.88 -0.25 -9.60
C PRO A 8 14.10 0.60 -8.59
N ASP A 9 13.97 1.91 -8.84
CA ASP A 9 13.21 2.84 -8.01
C ASP A 9 11.70 2.59 -8.08
N LEU A 10 11.17 2.24 -9.25
CA LEU A 10 9.76 1.84 -9.40
C LEU A 10 9.47 0.50 -8.70
N LEU A 11 10.37 -0.47 -8.81
CA LEU A 11 10.29 -1.73 -8.06
C LEU A 11 10.32 -1.49 -6.55
N GLN A 12 11.22 -0.62 -6.08
CA GLN A 12 11.31 -0.27 -4.67
C GLN A 12 10.04 0.41 -4.18
N LEU A 13 9.47 1.35 -4.95
CA LEU A 13 8.19 1.99 -4.61
C LEU A 13 7.05 0.98 -4.43
N GLN A 14 6.98 -0.05 -5.27
CA GLN A 14 5.95 -1.09 -5.15
C GLN A 14 6.16 -1.96 -3.90
N ARG A 15 7.42 -2.25 -3.53
CA ARG A 15 7.75 -2.99 -2.30
C ARG A 15 7.46 -2.18 -1.05
N ASP A 16 7.85 -0.90 -1.05
CA ASP A 16 7.55 0.03 0.04
C ASP A 16 6.04 0.16 0.24
N TRP A 17 5.28 0.24 -0.86
CA TRP A 17 3.82 0.26 -0.80
C TRP A 17 3.25 -1.00 -0.15
N TYR A 18 3.79 -2.19 -0.46
CA TYR A 18 3.35 -3.43 0.19
C TYR A 18 3.67 -3.44 1.69
N ALA A 19 4.84 -2.96 2.10
CA ALA A 19 5.20 -2.84 3.50
C ALA A 19 4.25 -1.86 4.24
N ALA A 20 3.95 -0.72 3.63
CA ALA A 20 3.01 0.26 4.20
C ALA A 20 1.57 -0.28 4.27
N ASP A 21 1.14 -1.07 3.29
CA ASP A 21 -0.15 -1.75 3.31
C ASP A 21 -0.22 -2.81 4.40
N ALA A 22 0.80 -3.66 4.53
CA ALA A 22 0.90 -4.66 5.58
C ALA A 22 0.82 -4.01 6.97
N ARG A 23 1.56 -2.90 7.19
CA ARG A 23 1.49 -2.12 8.42
C ARG A 23 0.08 -1.61 8.71
N CYS A 24 -0.65 -1.11 7.71
CA CYS A 24 -2.04 -0.68 7.88
C CYS A 24 -2.93 -1.85 8.33
N GLN A 25 -2.71 -3.05 7.79
CA GLN A 25 -3.47 -4.24 8.17
C GLN A 25 -3.13 -4.69 9.59
N GLU A 26 -1.86 -4.68 9.98
CA GLU A 26 -1.41 -5.02 11.34
C GLU A 26 -2.04 -4.10 12.39
N ILE A 27 -2.02 -2.79 12.16
CA ILE A 27 -2.64 -1.82 13.07
C ILE A 27 -4.15 -2.06 13.12
N THR A 28 -4.81 -2.23 11.97
CA THR A 28 -6.27 -2.47 11.92
C THR A 28 -6.64 -3.77 12.65
N ALA A 29 -5.81 -4.82 12.55
CA ALA A 29 -6.02 -6.08 13.24
C ALA A 29 -5.84 -5.98 14.76
N SER A 30 -5.10 -4.98 15.25
CA SER A 30 -4.96 -4.69 16.68
C SER A 30 -6.18 -3.95 17.28
N HIS A 31 -7.07 -3.41 16.43
CA HIS A 31 -8.26 -2.72 16.90
C HIS A 31 -9.33 -3.71 17.35
N PRO A 32 -10.22 -3.31 18.28
CA PRO A 32 -11.39 -4.09 18.61
C PRO A 32 -12.25 -4.39 17.37
N PRO A 33 -12.96 -5.53 17.34
CA PRO A 33 -13.91 -5.83 16.28
C PRO A 33 -14.93 -4.71 16.09
N ALA A 34 -15.24 -4.39 14.83
CA ALA A 34 -16.18 -3.30 14.52
C ALA A 34 -17.56 -3.47 15.19
N LEU A 35 -18.03 -4.73 15.33
CA LEU A 35 -19.28 -5.04 16.00
C LEU A 35 -19.26 -4.67 17.48
N ASP A 36 -18.15 -4.88 18.18
CA ASP A 36 -18.00 -4.52 19.60
C ASP A 36 -17.94 -3.01 19.80
N VAL A 37 -17.32 -2.29 18.84
CA VAL A 37 -17.34 -0.82 18.84
C VAL A 37 -18.74 -0.28 18.61
N ILE A 38 -19.49 -0.83 17.65
CA ILE A 38 -20.88 -0.42 17.36
C ILE A 38 -21.82 -0.74 18.53
N ALA A 39 -21.63 -1.89 19.18
CA ALA A 39 -22.38 -2.28 20.38
C ALA A 39 -22.02 -1.45 21.62
N GLY A 40 -20.94 -0.64 21.56
CA GLY A 40 -20.44 0.15 22.68
C GLY A 40 -19.74 -0.68 23.77
N THR A 41 -19.37 -1.93 23.46
CA THR A 41 -18.67 -2.85 24.38
C THR A 41 -17.15 -2.72 24.31
N ALA A 42 -16.64 -2.07 23.25
CA ALA A 42 -15.24 -1.71 23.09
C ALA A 42 -15.12 -0.30 22.49
N THR A 43 -13.92 0.27 22.55
CA THR A 43 -13.62 1.60 21.96
C THR A 43 -12.24 1.58 21.33
N VAL A 44 -12.12 2.19 20.15
CA VAL A 44 -10.83 2.47 19.52
C VAL A 44 -10.26 3.73 20.17
N THR A 45 -9.04 3.66 20.67
CA THR A 45 -8.41 4.82 21.34
C THR A 45 -7.99 5.87 20.32
N ASP A 46 -7.81 7.12 20.79
CA ASP A 46 -7.27 8.20 19.96
C ASP A 46 -5.85 7.89 19.43
N GLU A 47 -5.07 7.16 20.22
CA GLU A 47 -3.73 6.69 19.84
C GLU A 47 -3.82 5.71 18.66
N GLN A 48 -4.70 4.71 18.75
CA GLN A 48 -4.97 3.75 17.67
C GLN A 48 -5.47 4.45 16.39
N HIS A 49 -6.39 5.41 16.54
CA HIS A 49 -6.85 6.23 15.42
C HIS A 49 -5.72 7.04 14.77
N THR A 50 -4.87 7.65 15.58
CA THR A 50 -3.75 8.47 15.12
C THR A 50 -2.71 7.61 14.40
N GLU A 51 -2.39 6.45 14.95
CA GLU A 51 -1.45 5.51 14.35
C GLU A 51 -1.92 5.02 12.98
N LEU A 52 -3.17 4.54 12.89
CA LEU A 52 -3.75 4.08 11.64
C LEU A 52 -3.82 5.20 10.60
N LYS A 53 -4.14 6.43 11.02
CA LYS A 53 -4.17 7.59 10.12
C LYS A 53 -2.78 7.89 9.54
N ARG A 54 -1.73 7.84 10.37
CA ARG A 54 -0.34 8.05 9.91
C ARG A 54 0.09 6.97 8.92
N ALA A 55 -0.16 5.69 9.23
CA ALA A 55 0.17 4.59 8.33
C ALA A 55 -0.56 4.70 6.98
N ARG A 56 -1.83 5.09 6.99
CA ARG A 56 -2.60 5.33 5.76
C ARG A 56 -2.07 6.51 4.94
N ALA A 57 -1.60 7.57 5.59
CA ALA A 57 -1.00 8.71 4.91
C ALA A 57 0.31 8.34 4.22
N GLU A 58 1.16 7.53 4.86
CA GLU A 58 2.38 7.00 4.25
C GLU A 58 2.08 6.12 3.03
N ARG A 59 1.12 5.18 3.16
CA ARG A 59 0.66 4.37 2.02
C ARG A 59 0.11 5.24 0.88
N TRP A 60 -0.57 6.35 1.21
CA TRP A 60 -1.10 7.27 0.21
C TRP A 60 0.02 8.00 -0.55
N ASP A 61 1.04 8.53 0.13
CA ASP A 61 2.22 9.15 -0.51
C ASP A 61 2.89 8.18 -1.50
N LEU A 62 3.11 6.94 -1.08
CA LEU A 62 3.66 5.88 -1.94
C LEU A 62 2.76 5.60 -3.14
N THR A 63 1.44 5.60 -2.96
CA THR A 63 0.49 5.44 -4.05
C THR A 63 0.64 6.57 -5.07
N GLU A 64 0.73 7.83 -4.62
CA GLU A 64 0.91 8.97 -5.50
C GLU A 64 2.23 8.91 -6.28
N ARG A 65 3.33 8.61 -5.59
CA ARG A 65 4.65 8.46 -6.20
C ARG A 65 4.67 7.33 -7.23
N LEU A 66 4.04 6.20 -6.93
CA LEU A 66 3.92 5.07 -7.85
C LEU A 66 3.08 5.45 -9.07
N GLN A 67 1.91 6.08 -8.92
CA GLN A 67 1.08 6.46 -10.07
C GLN A 67 1.69 7.57 -10.94
N ARG A 68 2.46 8.49 -10.35
CA ARG A 68 3.12 9.60 -11.06
C ARG A 68 4.50 9.25 -11.61
N HIS A 69 4.95 8.01 -11.44
CA HIS A 69 6.27 7.60 -11.89
C HIS A 69 6.41 7.76 -13.42
N ARG A 70 7.42 8.50 -13.87
CA ARG A 70 7.62 8.87 -15.28
C ARG A 70 7.70 7.69 -16.25
N TRP A 71 8.14 6.53 -15.76
CA TRP A 71 8.28 5.32 -16.57
C TRP A 71 6.93 4.81 -17.11
N TRP A 72 5.80 5.12 -16.48
CA TRP A 72 4.49 4.72 -17.02
C TRP A 72 4.18 5.35 -18.39
N ALA A 73 4.82 6.45 -18.74
CA ALA A 73 4.68 7.06 -20.05
C ALA A 73 5.49 6.36 -21.15
N THR A 74 6.35 5.39 -20.80
CA THR A 74 7.24 4.70 -21.76
C THR A 74 6.75 3.32 -22.16
N VAL A 75 5.67 2.83 -21.55
CA VAL A 75 5.11 1.48 -21.83
C VAL A 75 3.89 1.56 -22.73
N ASP A 76 3.67 0.50 -23.50
CA ASP A 76 2.56 0.31 -24.43
C ASP A 76 1.26 -0.13 -23.73
N ASP A 77 1.37 -1.01 -22.73
CA ASP A 77 0.25 -1.44 -21.90
C ASP A 77 0.56 -1.22 -20.40
N VAL A 78 0.03 -0.12 -19.87
CA VAL A 78 0.19 0.25 -18.46
C VAL A 78 -0.49 -0.75 -17.52
N LEU A 79 -1.60 -1.37 -17.94
CA LEU A 79 -2.33 -2.30 -17.09
C LEU A 79 -1.55 -3.61 -16.94
N ASP A 80 -1.00 -4.13 -18.03
CA ASP A 80 -0.18 -5.33 -18.00
C ASP A 80 1.15 -5.09 -17.25
N ALA A 81 1.84 -3.98 -17.54
CA ALA A 81 3.03 -3.57 -16.82
C ALA A 81 2.78 -3.43 -15.30
N LYS A 82 1.61 -2.94 -14.86
CA LYS A 82 1.24 -2.91 -13.43
C LYS A 82 1.07 -4.30 -12.83
N LYS A 83 0.54 -5.28 -13.56
CA LYS A 83 0.42 -6.67 -13.08
C LYS A 83 1.80 -7.30 -12.93
N GLU A 84 2.65 -7.13 -13.94
CA GLU A 84 4.02 -7.64 -13.90
C GLU A 84 4.85 -6.97 -12.80
N LEU A 85 4.72 -5.65 -12.58
CA LEU A 85 5.40 -4.93 -11.51
C LEU A 85 5.05 -5.50 -10.13
N ARG A 86 3.76 -5.74 -9.88
CA ARG A 86 3.27 -6.34 -8.63
C ARG A 86 3.88 -7.74 -8.41
N ALA A 87 3.87 -8.57 -9.45
CA ALA A 87 4.46 -9.90 -9.39
C ALA A 87 5.99 -9.86 -9.19
N ALA A 88 6.68 -8.90 -9.81
CA ALA A 88 8.12 -8.72 -9.67
C ALA A 88 8.52 -8.21 -8.28
N ALA A 89 7.73 -7.30 -7.70
CA ALA A 89 7.98 -6.76 -6.37
C ALA A 89 7.77 -7.79 -5.23
N GLN A 90 7.01 -8.86 -5.49
CA GLN A 90 6.78 -9.97 -4.54
C GLN A 90 7.86 -11.05 -4.56
N ARG A 91 8.84 -10.95 -5.46
CA ARG A 91 10.02 -11.82 -5.51
C ARG A 91 11.18 -11.21 -4.73
#